data_AF-A0AAE0ERW7-F1
#
_entry.id   AF-A0AAE0ERW7-F1
#
_cell.length_a   1.000
_cell.length_b   1.000
_cell.length_c   1.000
_cell.angle_alpha   90.00
_cell.angle_beta   90.00
_cell.angle_gamma   90.00
#
_symmetry.space_group_name_H-M   'P 1'
#
loop_
_entity.id
_entity.type
_entity.pdbx_description
1 polymer ?
#
loop_
_entity_poly.entity_id
_entity_poly.type
_entity_poly.pdbx_seq_one_letter_code
_entity_poly.pdbx_strand_id
1 'polypeptide(L)'
;MLETFTWPTERLEAGMILFGRIVDPHNQHHLMNTFSGEGKEKFVKILGPLRYFHPANPTGHYNLNLCRQVDYCIATQLLSYYAEEESYGICRRDRLEKSWRNVFMNGKAMEQVEPHSWEIPTTGSLKLDYVSYKLPDAKSGTFNNFSDIRMEALIQVLTFDVTPNENKLKEVYKHHFHTNFLELWTTNFNRQAQKQEKKGNKMRKMGARAMRTPTSIADAQRRSLSVKSLADINTRTMGMNDGSITHPETALAGLRVMSIDHYINCKHLIRLLELFQDNDAHCIELMVIWYGRILDRGKISEVMKRMSNAAQAGFGQRIGPLNIFNPNAPDIHWLLRLRYKDECEVARRLVRIAQKDTNTNSFNDLQVNGRQMPRITEDESLWAVLSGHVMEGMTPTNVLEFDYMISKQQEQNGAAKLIQTRFRQYKKRMQAKGIFGKKKKKNMPAKLPSQE
;
A
#
# COMPACT_ATOMS: atom_id res chain seq x y z
N MET A 1 18.93 23.81 -16.04
CA MET A 1 17.91 24.82 -15.62
C MET A 1 18.16 25.31 -14.20
N LEU A 2 18.09 24.47 -13.15
CA LEU A 2 18.32 24.97 -11.78
C LEU A 2 19.70 25.61 -11.54
N GLU A 3 20.71 25.14 -12.27
CA GLU A 3 22.07 25.69 -12.20
C GLU A 3 22.16 27.13 -12.70
N THR A 4 21.19 27.62 -13.49
CA THR A 4 21.20 29.01 -13.98
C THR A 4 20.78 30.02 -12.91
N PHE A 5 20.19 29.57 -11.79
CA PHE A 5 19.84 30.44 -10.66
C PHE A 5 21.07 30.70 -9.80
N THR A 6 21.46 31.96 -9.69
CA THR A 6 22.63 32.40 -8.92
C THR A 6 22.38 32.30 -7.41
N TRP A 7 21.16 32.63 -6.97
CA TRP A 7 20.81 32.68 -5.55
C TRP A 7 20.28 31.33 -5.03
N PRO A 8 20.78 30.82 -3.89
CA PRO A 8 20.33 29.55 -3.32
C PRO A 8 18.82 29.50 -3.01
N THR A 9 18.22 30.62 -2.64
CA THR A 9 16.79 30.74 -2.33
C THR A 9 15.92 30.60 -3.59
N GLU A 10 16.26 31.33 -4.65
CA GLU A 10 15.56 31.23 -5.94
C GLU A 10 15.69 29.82 -6.54
N ARG A 11 16.89 29.22 -6.44
CA ARG A 11 17.11 27.84 -6.87
C ARG A 11 16.22 26.87 -6.10
N LEU A 12 16.10 27.05 -4.79
CA LEU A 12 15.22 26.24 -3.93
C LEU A 12 13.76 26.38 -4.36
N GLU A 13 13.27 27.60 -4.53
CA GLU A 13 11.89 27.88 -4.97
C GLU A 13 11.59 27.30 -6.35
N ALA A 14 12.47 27.54 -7.33
CA ALA A 14 12.37 26.97 -8.66
C ALA A 14 12.35 25.44 -8.61
N GLY A 15 13.20 24.84 -7.78
CA GLY A 15 13.22 23.40 -7.59
C GLY A 15 11.94 22.84 -6.97
N MET A 16 11.31 23.58 -6.05
CA MET A 16 10.02 23.20 -5.45
C MET A 16 8.90 23.22 -6.50
N ILE A 17 8.90 24.22 -7.38
CA ILE A 17 7.95 24.32 -8.49
C ILE A 17 8.16 23.16 -9.48
N LEU A 18 9.42 22.91 -9.85
CA LEU A 18 9.78 21.84 -10.78
C LEU A 18 9.45 20.46 -10.23
N PHE A 19 9.65 20.21 -8.93
CA PHE A 19 9.36 18.93 -8.28
C PHE A 19 7.94 18.44 -8.55
N GLY A 20 6.95 19.31 -8.31
CA GLY A 20 5.54 18.99 -8.56
C GLY A 20 5.17 18.92 -10.04
N ARG A 21 6.11 19.15 -10.95
CA ARG A 21 5.94 19.10 -12.41
C ARG A 21 6.89 18.09 -13.06
N ILE A 22 7.62 17.29 -12.29
CA ILE A 22 8.51 16.27 -12.85
C ILE A 22 7.65 15.25 -13.61
N VAL A 23 7.94 15.12 -14.89
CA VAL A 23 7.35 14.10 -15.78
C VAL A 23 8.17 12.81 -15.75
N ASP A 24 9.49 12.93 -15.50
CA ASP A 24 10.42 11.80 -15.36
C ASP A 24 10.97 11.70 -13.93
N PRO A 25 10.24 11.04 -13.03
CA PRO A 25 10.59 10.98 -11.62
C PRO A 25 11.74 10.02 -11.30
N HIS A 26 12.14 9.13 -12.23
CA HIS A 26 13.35 8.32 -12.05
C HIS A 26 14.60 9.22 -11.95
N ASN A 27 14.56 10.36 -12.62
CA ASN A 27 15.60 11.38 -12.62
C ASN A 27 15.43 12.44 -11.52
N GLN A 28 14.51 12.27 -10.56
CA GLN A 28 14.32 13.18 -9.43
C GLN A 28 15.60 13.33 -8.57
N HIS A 29 16.44 12.30 -8.50
CA HIS A 29 17.71 12.37 -7.79
C HIS A 29 18.68 13.39 -8.43
N HIS A 30 18.60 13.62 -9.74
CA HIS A 30 19.35 14.71 -10.39
C HIS A 30 18.89 16.07 -9.87
N LEU A 31 17.59 16.30 -9.70
CA LEU A 31 17.05 17.51 -9.07
C LEU A 31 17.67 17.69 -7.68
N MET A 32 17.65 16.63 -6.85
CA MET A 32 18.23 16.67 -5.51
C MET A 32 19.72 16.98 -5.52
N ASN A 33 20.46 16.52 -6.53
CA ASN A 33 21.90 16.75 -6.66
C ASN A 33 22.28 18.17 -7.05
N THR A 34 21.34 18.97 -7.56
CA THR A 34 21.59 20.39 -7.89
C THR A 34 21.67 21.32 -6.67
N PHE A 35 21.22 20.87 -5.49
CA PHE A 35 21.28 21.64 -4.26
C PHE A 35 22.55 21.33 -3.45
N SER A 36 23.12 22.34 -2.79
CA SER A 36 24.16 22.16 -1.78
C SER A 36 23.60 21.53 -0.48
N GLY A 37 24.46 21.09 0.44
CA GLY A 37 24.03 20.35 1.65
C GLY A 37 22.89 21.01 2.45
N GLU A 38 23.01 22.31 2.76
CA GLU A 38 21.96 23.06 3.46
C GLU A 38 20.69 23.22 2.59
N GLY A 39 20.85 23.45 1.30
CA GLY A 39 19.74 23.53 0.34
C GLY A 39 18.96 22.22 0.25
N LYS A 40 19.66 21.07 0.18
CA LYS A 40 19.05 19.74 0.21
C LYS A 40 18.25 19.53 1.49
N GLU A 41 18.78 19.91 2.64
CA GLU A 41 18.09 19.76 3.93
C GLU A 41 16.83 20.64 4.00
N LYS A 42 16.93 21.90 3.60
CA LYS A 42 15.77 22.81 3.49
C LYS A 42 14.72 22.25 2.53
N PHE A 43 15.13 21.77 1.35
CA PHE A 43 14.24 21.18 0.35
C PHE A 43 13.49 19.96 0.90
N VAL A 44 14.20 19.02 1.52
CA VAL A 44 13.60 17.83 2.16
C VAL A 44 12.65 18.22 3.30
N LYS A 45 13.03 19.22 4.10
CA LYS A 45 12.20 19.72 5.20
C LYS A 45 10.91 20.37 4.68
N ILE A 46 11.00 21.14 3.60
CA ILE A 46 9.85 21.75 2.94
C ILE A 46 8.96 20.63 2.37
N LEU A 47 9.47 19.76 1.50
CA LEU A 47 8.67 18.67 0.91
C LEU A 47 8.01 17.77 1.96
N GLY A 48 8.67 17.54 3.10
CA GLY A 48 8.11 16.73 4.17
C GLY A 48 7.79 15.31 3.68
N PRO A 49 6.57 14.78 3.93
CA PRO A 49 6.13 13.48 3.42
C PRO A 49 6.01 13.41 1.89
N LEU A 50 5.77 14.54 1.21
CA LEU A 50 5.56 14.59 -0.24
C LEU A 50 6.82 14.28 -1.03
N ARG A 51 7.99 14.23 -0.39
CA ARG A 51 9.23 13.76 -1.04
C ARG A 51 9.16 12.33 -1.54
N TYR A 52 8.21 11.54 -1.03
CA TYR A 52 7.99 10.16 -1.45
C TYR A 52 6.83 10.02 -2.43
N PHE A 53 6.17 11.11 -2.81
CA PHE A 53 5.26 11.09 -3.93
C PHE A 53 6.04 10.72 -5.19
N HIS A 54 5.50 9.79 -5.96
CA HIS A 54 6.10 9.39 -7.21
C HIS A 54 5.00 9.13 -8.25
N PRO A 55 5.04 9.79 -9.42
CA PRO A 55 4.11 9.59 -10.54
C PRO A 55 3.84 8.13 -10.91
N ALA A 56 4.87 7.28 -10.84
CA ALA A 56 4.70 5.86 -11.19
C ALA A 56 3.83 5.09 -10.19
N ASN A 57 3.77 5.51 -8.91
CA ASN A 57 2.96 4.87 -7.86
C ASN A 57 2.22 5.94 -7.02
N PRO A 58 1.19 6.60 -7.56
CA PRO A 58 0.51 7.70 -6.90
C PRO A 58 -0.55 7.24 -5.88
N THR A 59 -0.79 5.94 -5.70
CA THR A 59 -1.76 5.43 -4.72
C THR A 59 -1.31 5.78 -3.29
N GLY A 60 -2.11 6.48 -2.49
CA GLY A 60 -1.65 6.93 -1.18
C GLY A 60 -2.60 7.85 -0.42
N HIS A 61 -2.22 8.19 0.81
CA HIS A 61 -2.82 9.30 1.55
C HIS A 61 -2.17 10.61 1.17
N TYR A 62 -2.97 11.64 1.00
CA TYR A 62 -2.49 12.99 0.77
C TYR A 62 -3.13 13.94 1.76
N ASN A 63 -2.30 14.75 2.41
CA ASN A 63 -2.71 15.88 3.23
C ASN A 63 -1.93 17.10 2.73
N LEU A 64 -2.60 17.88 1.88
CA LEU A 64 -2.02 18.91 1.03
C LEU A 64 -2.47 20.28 1.53
N ASN A 65 -1.52 21.18 1.74
CA ASN A 65 -1.81 22.60 1.94
C ASN A 65 -1.70 23.31 0.60
N LEU A 66 -2.83 23.59 -0.03
CA LEU A 66 -2.92 24.12 -1.39
C LEU A 66 -2.29 25.51 -1.53
N CYS A 67 -2.12 26.26 -0.43
CA CYS A 67 -1.35 27.51 -0.44
C CYS A 67 0.14 27.28 -0.76
N ARG A 68 0.62 26.04 -0.65
CA ARG A 68 1.99 25.65 -1.01
C ARG A 68 1.98 25.17 -2.45
N GLN A 69 2.79 25.81 -3.29
CA GLN A 69 2.84 25.53 -4.72
C GLN A 69 3.10 24.04 -5.05
N VAL A 70 3.95 23.36 -4.28
CA VAL A 70 4.26 21.94 -4.51
C VAL A 70 3.06 21.03 -4.22
N ASP A 71 2.34 21.29 -3.13
CA ASP A 71 1.16 20.54 -2.72
C ASP A 71 0.04 20.74 -3.76
N TYR A 72 -0.15 21.97 -4.24
CA TYR A 72 -1.08 22.29 -5.34
C TYR A 72 -0.70 21.58 -6.65
N CYS A 73 0.58 21.57 -7.01
CA CYS A 73 1.07 20.83 -8.17
C CYS A 73 0.80 19.32 -8.05
N ILE A 74 0.98 18.72 -6.87
CA ILE A 74 0.65 17.31 -6.66
C ILE A 74 -0.85 17.07 -6.80
N ALA A 75 -1.70 17.92 -6.21
CA ALA A 75 -3.15 17.80 -6.34
C ALA A 75 -3.61 17.83 -7.81
N THR A 76 -3.05 18.75 -8.61
CA THR A 76 -3.34 18.88 -10.04
C THR A 76 -2.76 17.72 -10.87
N GLN A 77 -1.60 17.16 -10.48
CA GLN A 77 -1.08 15.93 -11.09
C GLN A 77 -1.98 14.72 -10.82
N LEU A 78 -2.49 14.55 -9.60
CA LEU A 78 -3.44 13.48 -9.29
C LEU A 78 -4.72 13.59 -10.16
N LEU A 79 -5.14 14.80 -10.50
CA LEU A 79 -6.26 15.05 -11.40
C LEU A 79 -5.93 14.60 -12.82
N SER A 80 -4.73 14.94 -13.27
CA SER A 80 -4.20 14.58 -14.58
C SER A 80 -4.07 13.06 -14.74
N TYR A 81 -3.57 12.35 -13.71
CA TYR A 81 -3.48 10.89 -13.75
C TYR A 81 -4.84 10.21 -13.78
N TYR A 82 -5.82 10.75 -13.05
CA TYR A 82 -7.19 10.24 -13.15
C TYR A 82 -7.73 10.38 -14.57
N ALA A 83 -7.58 11.56 -15.19
CA ALA A 83 -8.03 11.80 -16.56
C ALA A 83 -7.31 10.90 -17.58
N GLU A 84 -6.01 10.67 -17.39
CA GLU A 84 -5.21 9.74 -18.20
C GLU A 84 -5.72 8.29 -18.07
N GLU A 85 -5.87 7.79 -16.84
CA GLU A 85 -6.39 6.44 -16.60
C GLU A 85 -7.79 6.25 -17.16
N GLU A 86 -8.61 7.30 -17.12
CA GLU A 86 -9.93 7.29 -17.71
C GLU A 86 -9.87 7.21 -19.24
N SER A 87 -9.01 8.00 -19.88
CA SER A 87 -8.84 8.00 -21.34
C SER A 87 -8.39 6.64 -21.88
N TYR A 88 -7.63 5.88 -21.11
CA TYR A 88 -7.23 4.50 -21.41
C TYR A 88 -8.28 3.45 -21.01
N GLY A 89 -9.40 3.85 -20.40
CA GLY A 89 -10.45 2.97 -19.90
C GLY A 89 -10.01 2.05 -18.75
N ILE A 90 -8.91 2.41 -18.07
CA ILE A 90 -8.38 1.72 -16.89
C ILE A 90 -9.34 1.96 -15.72
N CYS A 91 -9.66 3.24 -15.48
CA CYS A 91 -10.77 3.67 -14.65
C CYS A 91 -11.91 4.17 -15.55
N ARG A 92 -13.12 4.32 -15.00
CA ARG A 92 -14.26 4.86 -15.76
C ARG A 92 -15.15 5.71 -14.86
N ARG A 93 -15.73 6.78 -15.42
CA ARG A 93 -16.75 7.62 -14.75
C ARG A 93 -17.95 6.85 -14.22
N ASP A 94 -18.42 5.85 -14.96
CA ASP A 94 -19.61 5.05 -14.66
C ASP A 94 -19.35 3.95 -13.61
N ARG A 95 -18.09 3.72 -13.26
CA ARG A 95 -17.72 2.75 -12.24
C ARG A 95 -17.98 3.29 -10.84
N LEU A 96 -18.36 2.38 -9.96
CA LEU A 96 -18.57 2.69 -8.54
C LEU A 96 -17.22 2.88 -7.83
N GLU A 97 -16.17 2.22 -8.31
CA GLU A 97 -14.80 2.39 -7.86
C GLU A 97 -14.29 3.82 -8.16
N LYS A 98 -14.15 4.64 -7.11
CA LYS A 98 -13.62 6.00 -7.21
C LYS A 98 -12.13 6.05 -6.88
N SER A 99 -11.32 6.71 -7.73
CA SER A 99 -9.89 6.97 -7.49
C SER A 99 -9.65 8.00 -6.38
N TRP A 100 -10.45 9.05 -6.33
CA TRP A 100 -10.40 10.07 -5.27
C TRP A 100 -11.38 9.69 -4.18
N ARG A 101 -10.87 9.33 -3.00
CA ARG A 101 -11.66 8.81 -1.88
C ARG A 101 -11.40 9.63 -0.63
N ASN A 102 -12.33 9.55 0.32
CA ASN A 102 -12.24 10.20 1.63
C ASN A 102 -11.76 11.65 1.52
N VAL A 103 -12.35 12.41 0.58
CA VAL A 103 -11.91 13.76 0.26
C VAL A 103 -12.46 14.74 1.29
N PHE A 104 -11.59 15.54 1.90
CA PHE A 104 -11.93 16.63 2.79
C PHE A 104 -11.30 17.92 2.26
N MET A 105 -12.10 18.98 2.21
CA MET A 105 -11.65 20.32 1.87
C MET A 105 -11.89 21.24 3.07
N ASN A 106 -10.84 21.86 3.58
CA ASN A 106 -10.87 22.72 4.78
C ASN A 106 -11.56 22.02 5.98
N GLY A 107 -11.32 20.72 6.15
CA GLY A 107 -11.91 19.91 7.21
C GLY A 107 -13.34 19.42 6.94
N LYS A 108 -13.99 19.83 5.86
CA LYS A 108 -15.34 19.38 5.47
C LYS A 108 -15.26 18.22 4.49
N ALA A 109 -15.95 17.11 4.79
CA ALA A 109 -16.05 15.97 3.89
C ALA A 109 -16.78 16.36 2.59
N MET A 110 -16.26 15.89 1.46
CA MET A 110 -16.86 16.05 0.14
C MET A 110 -17.32 14.68 -0.36
N GLU A 111 -18.63 14.46 -0.35
CA GLU A 111 -19.21 13.14 -0.68
C GLU A 111 -19.26 12.86 -2.18
N GLN A 112 -19.29 13.89 -3.02
CA GLN A 112 -19.40 13.80 -4.47
C GLN A 112 -18.35 14.66 -5.13
N VAL A 113 -17.11 14.18 -5.09
CA VAL A 113 -16.04 14.74 -5.90
C VAL A 113 -16.06 14.03 -7.24
N GLU A 114 -16.42 14.76 -8.29
CA GLU A 114 -16.23 14.31 -9.66
C GLU A 114 -14.95 14.95 -10.20
N PRO A 115 -13.81 14.22 -10.23
CA PRO A 115 -12.51 14.83 -10.49
C PRO A 115 -12.47 15.53 -11.87
N HIS A 116 -13.18 15.02 -12.87
CA HIS A 116 -13.16 15.58 -14.23
C HIS A 116 -13.65 17.05 -14.32
N SER A 117 -14.50 17.49 -13.40
CA SER A 117 -15.06 18.85 -13.38
C SER A 117 -14.54 19.66 -12.19
N TRP A 118 -13.63 19.08 -11.40
CA TRP A 118 -13.18 19.74 -10.19
C TRP A 118 -12.03 20.68 -10.48
N GLU A 119 -12.30 21.98 -10.34
CA GLU A 119 -11.27 23.00 -10.24
C GLU A 119 -10.72 23.03 -8.81
N ILE A 120 -9.50 22.52 -8.64
CA ILE A 120 -8.82 22.49 -7.35
C ILE A 120 -8.50 23.93 -6.94
N PRO A 121 -8.96 24.40 -5.77
CA PRO A 121 -8.65 25.75 -5.32
C PRO A 121 -7.15 25.95 -5.06
N THR A 122 -6.66 27.17 -5.25
CA THR A 122 -5.25 27.53 -5.00
C THR A 122 -4.92 27.73 -3.52
N THR A 123 -5.91 27.64 -2.63
CA THR A 123 -5.75 27.86 -1.19
C THR A 123 -6.60 26.87 -0.38
N GLY A 124 -6.20 26.63 0.86
CA GLY A 124 -6.91 25.74 1.78
C GLY A 124 -6.19 24.43 2.04
N SER A 125 -6.82 23.54 2.81
CA SER A 125 -6.33 22.19 3.08
C SER A 125 -7.15 21.13 2.35
N LEU A 126 -6.46 20.28 1.60
CA LEU A 126 -7.04 19.16 0.87
C LEU A 126 -6.49 17.85 1.43
N LYS A 127 -7.36 17.03 2.01
CA LYS A 127 -7.02 15.68 2.47
C LYS A 127 -7.78 14.67 1.62
N LEU A 128 -7.10 13.65 1.09
CA LEU A 128 -7.75 12.58 0.32
C LEU A 128 -6.94 11.28 0.35
N ASP A 129 -7.58 10.21 -0.09
CA ASP A 129 -6.93 8.98 -0.50
C ASP A 129 -7.03 8.85 -2.02
N TYR A 130 -5.89 8.68 -2.69
CA TYR A 130 -5.85 8.45 -4.12
C TYR A 130 -5.58 6.98 -4.41
N VAL A 131 -6.30 6.40 -5.36
CA VAL A 131 -6.13 5.02 -5.83
C VAL A 131 -5.93 5.02 -7.33
N SER A 132 -4.73 4.65 -7.75
CA SER A 132 -4.43 4.33 -9.16
C SER A 132 -4.89 2.92 -9.49
N TYR A 133 -5.58 2.78 -10.61
CA TYR A 133 -6.02 1.50 -11.15
C TYR A 133 -5.08 0.96 -12.21
N LYS A 134 -4.04 1.73 -12.57
CA LYS A 134 -3.01 1.30 -13.51
C LYS A 134 -2.36 0.02 -13.00
N LEU A 135 -2.65 -1.08 -13.70
CA LEU A 135 -1.98 -2.34 -13.45
C LEU A 135 -0.58 -2.31 -14.08
N PRO A 136 0.35 -3.11 -13.55
CA PRO A 136 1.58 -3.46 -14.27
C PRO A 136 1.26 -3.85 -15.72
N ASP A 137 1.85 -3.17 -16.71
CA ASP A 137 1.65 -3.53 -18.12
C ASP A 137 2.32 -4.88 -18.44
N ALA A 138 1.53 -5.96 -18.38
CA ALA A 138 2.03 -7.32 -18.55
C ALA A 138 2.66 -7.59 -19.91
N LYS A 139 2.46 -6.69 -20.88
CA LYS A 139 2.99 -6.81 -22.23
C LYS A 139 4.44 -6.34 -22.33
N SER A 140 4.92 -5.49 -21.42
CA SER A 140 6.31 -5.01 -21.44
C SER A 140 7.32 -6.12 -21.15
N GLY A 141 6.89 -7.23 -20.52
CA GLY A 141 7.71 -8.41 -20.26
C GLY A 141 8.85 -8.21 -19.24
N THR A 142 9.13 -6.97 -18.86
CA THR A 142 10.21 -6.55 -17.96
C THR A 142 9.63 -5.90 -16.71
N PHE A 143 8.89 -6.66 -15.91
CA PHE A 143 8.68 -6.21 -14.54
C PHE A 143 9.90 -6.52 -13.72
N ASN A 144 10.38 -5.55 -12.96
CA ASN A 144 11.29 -5.81 -11.85
C ASN A 144 10.49 -6.46 -10.70
N ASN A 145 10.02 -7.68 -10.93
CA ASN A 145 9.37 -8.48 -9.91
C ASN A 145 10.40 -8.84 -8.83
N PHE A 146 9.99 -8.72 -7.57
CA PHE A 146 10.78 -9.25 -6.48
C PHE A 146 10.93 -10.78 -6.64
N SER A 147 12.17 -11.25 -6.62
CA SER A 147 12.41 -12.67 -6.38
C SER A 147 12.28 -12.96 -4.88
N ASP A 148 11.99 -14.21 -4.52
CA ASP A 148 11.96 -14.64 -3.12
C ASP A 148 13.30 -14.33 -2.42
N ILE A 149 14.44 -14.50 -3.12
CA ILE A 149 15.77 -14.17 -2.60
C ILE A 149 15.89 -12.67 -2.31
N ARG A 150 15.43 -11.78 -3.21
CA ARG A 150 15.45 -10.33 -2.99
C ARG A 150 14.52 -9.91 -1.85
N MET A 151 13.39 -10.61 -1.68
CA MET A 151 12.45 -10.35 -0.60
C MET A 151 13.06 -10.70 0.75
N GLU A 152 13.71 -11.86 0.88
CA GLU A 152 14.41 -12.23 2.12
C GLU A 152 15.57 -11.28 2.43
N ALA A 153 16.33 -10.85 1.42
CA ALA A 153 17.35 -9.82 1.60
C ALA A 153 16.75 -8.49 2.09
N LEU A 154 15.61 -8.06 1.53
CA LEU A 154 14.90 -6.88 2.01
C LEU A 154 14.42 -7.02 3.46
N ILE A 155 13.85 -8.17 3.83
CA ILE A 155 13.40 -8.42 5.20
C ILE A 155 14.57 -8.33 6.17
N GLN A 156 15.72 -8.95 5.85
CA GLN A 156 16.92 -8.86 6.67
C GLN A 156 17.38 -7.41 6.87
N VAL A 157 17.23 -6.57 5.85
CA VAL A 157 17.59 -5.15 5.91
C VAL A 157 16.65 -4.36 6.81
N LEU A 158 15.35 -4.67 6.75
CA LEU A 158 14.36 -3.97 7.57
C LEU A 158 14.44 -4.37 9.04
N THR A 159 14.91 -5.58 9.35
CA THR A 159 15.03 -6.11 10.72
C THR A 159 16.44 -5.98 11.33
N PHE A 160 17.46 -5.62 10.55
CA PHE A 160 18.81 -5.44 11.08
C PHE A 160 18.89 -4.20 11.97
N ASP A 161 19.08 -4.41 13.27
CA ASP A 161 19.16 -3.35 14.27
C ASP A 161 20.56 -2.69 14.34
N VAL A 162 21.59 -3.41 13.87
CA VAL A 162 22.95 -2.90 13.76
C VAL A 162 23.13 -2.29 12.38
N THR A 163 23.63 -1.05 12.27
CA THR A 163 24.18 -0.49 11.02
C THR A 163 25.07 -1.56 10.39
N PRO A 164 24.61 -2.24 9.34
CA PRO A 164 25.43 -3.25 8.71
C PRO A 164 26.59 -2.48 8.08
N ASN A 165 27.82 -3.00 8.21
CA ASN A 165 29.02 -2.36 7.68
C ASN A 165 28.69 -1.79 6.29
N GLU A 166 28.82 -0.47 6.13
CA GLU A 166 28.39 0.28 4.96
C GLU A 166 28.93 -0.34 3.65
N ASN A 167 30.10 -0.97 3.71
CA ASN A 167 30.71 -1.67 2.58
C ASN A 167 30.00 -2.99 2.23
N LYS A 168 29.50 -3.74 3.22
CA LYS A 168 28.78 -5.00 3.04
C LYS A 168 27.35 -4.76 2.52
N LEU A 169 26.72 -3.66 2.95
CA LEU A 169 25.48 -3.17 2.33
C LEU A 169 25.74 -2.68 0.92
N LYS A 170 26.77 -1.86 0.70
CA LYS A 170 27.09 -1.41 -0.65
C LYS A 170 27.35 -2.58 -1.59
N GLU A 171 28.00 -3.68 -1.18
CA GLU A 171 28.17 -4.87 -2.04
C GLU A 171 26.87 -5.63 -2.33
N VAL A 172 26.10 -5.99 -1.29
CA VAL A 172 24.83 -6.72 -1.47
C VAL A 172 23.84 -5.89 -2.30
N TYR A 173 23.89 -4.57 -2.18
CA TYR A 173 22.91 -3.69 -2.80
C TYR A 173 23.33 -3.14 -4.16
N LYS A 174 24.63 -2.88 -4.39
CA LYS A 174 25.12 -2.47 -5.72
C LYS A 174 24.84 -3.55 -6.77
N HIS A 175 24.63 -4.80 -6.35
CA HIS A 175 24.19 -5.91 -7.21
C HIS A 175 22.67 -6.17 -7.25
N HIS A 176 21.87 -5.64 -6.31
CA HIS A 176 20.46 -6.04 -6.18
C HIS A 176 19.43 -4.91 -6.13
N PHE A 177 19.83 -3.68 -5.78
CA PHE A 177 18.94 -2.53 -5.60
C PHE A 177 19.56 -1.24 -6.17
N HIS A 178 18.73 -0.26 -6.55
CA HIS A 178 19.23 1.04 -7.00
C HIS A 178 19.96 1.79 -5.87
N THR A 179 21.07 2.45 -6.20
CA THR A 179 21.94 3.22 -5.29
C THR A 179 21.18 4.23 -4.42
N ASN A 180 20.08 4.78 -4.93
CA ASN A 180 19.25 5.78 -4.24
C ASN A 180 18.58 5.25 -2.96
N PHE A 181 18.24 3.96 -2.87
CA PHE A 181 17.67 3.39 -1.63
C PHE A 181 18.71 3.39 -0.51
N LEU A 182 19.96 3.03 -0.83
CA LEU A 182 21.04 2.95 0.14
C LEU A 182 21.37 4.32 0.72
N GLU A 183 21.46 5.34 -0.13
CA GLU A 183 21.76 6.70 0.30
C GLU A 183 20.65 7.25 1.20
N LEU A 184 19.38 7.04 0.84
CA LEU A 184 18.24 7.49 1.64
C LEU A 184 18.15 6.76 2.98
N TRP A 185 18.34 5.43 2.98
CA TRP A 185 18.29 4.62 4.19
C TRP A 185 19.45 4.95 5.14
N THR A 186 20.68 4.98 4.62
CA THR A 186 21.88 5.32 5.40
C THR A 186 21.82 6.74 5.95
N THR A 187 21.35 7.72 5.16
CA THR A 187 21.22 9.11 5.62
C THR A 187 20.17 9.27 6.71
N ASN A 188 18.99 8.65 6.55
CA ASN A 188 17.93 8.73 7.55
C ASN A 188 18.29 7.96 8.83
N PHE A 189 18.91 6.79 8.70
CA PHE A 189 19.39 5.99 9.82
C PHE A 189 20.46 6.75 10.61
N ASN A 190 21.50 7.29 9.94
CA ASN A 190 22.55 8.07 10.59
C ASN A 190 22.00 9.30 11.33
N ARG A 191 20.96 9.96 10.79
CA ARG A 191 20.28 11.07 11.46
C ARG A 191 19.49 10.64 12.69
N GLN A 192 18.81 9.49 12.65
CA GLN A 192 18.10 8.92 13.80
C GLN A 192 19.10 8.52 14.90
N ALA A 193 20.19 7.85 14.53
CA ALA A 193 21.28 7.48 15.44
C ALA A 193 21.90 8.72 16.12
N GLN A 194 22.18 9.79 15.37
CA GLN A 194 22.68 11.05 15.94
C GLN A 194 21.67 11.72 16.88
N LYS A 195 20.35 11.65 16.59
CA LYS A 195 19.31 12.18 17.49
C LYS A 195 19.24 11.38 18.80
N GLN A 196 19.32 10.05 18.72
CA GLN A 196 19.36 9.14 19.86
C GLN A 196 20.60 9.41 20.72
N GLU A 197 21.78 9.55 20.12
CA GLU A 197 23.02 9.87 20.81
C GLU A 197 22.96 11.24 21.50
N LYS A 198 22.44 12.27 20.83
CA LYS A 198 22.22 13.60 21.43
C LYS A 198 21.25 13.54 22.61
N LYS A 199 20.17 12.76 22.51
CA LYS A 199 19.20 12.55 23.59
C LYS A 199 19.83 11.81 24.78
N GLY A 200 20.60 10.76 24.52
CA GLY A 200 21.36 10.01 25.53
C GLY A 200 22.40 10.88 26.24
N ASN A 201 23.17 11.67 25.50
CA ASN A 201 24.15 12.61 26.06
C ASN A 201 23.48 13.73 26.88
N LYS A 202 22.30 14.20 26.47
CA LYS A 202 21.50 15.16 27.26
C LYS A 202 21.01 14.52 28.57
N MET A 203 20.51 13.29 28.53
CA MET A 203 20.08 12.58 29.75
C MET A 203 21.25 12.27 30.69
N ARG A 204 22.41 11.86 30.16
CA ARG A 204 23.64 11.69 30.94
C ARG A 204 24.10 12.99 31.61
N LYS A 205 24.07 14.12 30.89
CA LYS A 205 24.41 15.43 31.46
C LYS A 205 23.41 15.88 32.54
N MET A 206 22.12 15.56 32.39
CA MET A 206 21.10 15.85 33.42
C MET A 206 21.23 14.94 34.65
N GLY A 207 21.47 13.65 34.45
CA GLY A 207 21.71 12.69 35.54
C GLY A 207 23.02 12.96 36.29
N ALA A 208 24.10 13.30 35.58
CA ALA A 208 25.37 13.70 36.20
C ALA A 208 25.29 15.04 36.95
N ARG A 209 24.27 15.88 36.68
CA ARG A 209 23.97 17.08 37.47
C ARG A 209 23.13 16.77 38.72
N ALA A 210 22.35 15.68 38.69
CA ALA A 210 21.52 15.24 39.81
C ALA A 210 22.27 14.36 40.83
N MET A 211 23.41 13.76 40.46
CA MET A 211 24.25 12.94 41.36
C MET A 211 25.63 13.54 41.58
N ARG A 212 25.70 14.71 42.23
CA ARG A 212 26.94 15.14 42.91
C ARG A 212 26.73 15.07 44.42
N THR A 213 26.85 13.86 44.96
CA THR A 213 27.38 13.63 46.31
C THR A 213 28.71 12.88 46.16
N PRO A 214 29.76 13.24 46.92
CA PRO A 214 31.07 12.63 46.75
C PRO A 214 31.10 11.30 47.51
N THR A 215 31.30 10.19 46.80
CA THR A 215 31.67 8.92 47.43
C THR A 215 32.97 8.42 46.82
N SER A 216 34.02 8.56 47.63
CA SER A 216 35.09 7.61 47.95
C SER A 216 35.89 6.90 46.84
N ILE A 217 37.19 6.87 47.09
CA ILE A 217 38.36 6.46 46.29
C ILE A 217 38.49 4.92 46.12
N ALA A 218 37.39 4.16 46.06
CA ALA A 218 37.45 2.70 46.22
C ALA A 218 37.08 1.82 45.00
N ASP A 219 36.92 2.35 43.78
CA ASP A 219 36.52 1.52 42.61
C ASP A 219 37.48 1.58 41.41
N ALA A 220 38.76 1.84 41.66
CA ALA A 220 39.80 1.90 40.62
C ALA A 220 40.52 0.56 40.33
N GLN A 221 40.00 -0.59 40.79
CA GLN A 221 40.64 -1.90 40.58
C GLN A 221 39.64 -2.98 40.19
N ARG A 222 39.27 -3.03 38.91
CA ARG A 222 38.89 -4.26 38.18
C ARG A 222 38.63 -3.92 36.72
N ARG A 223 39.63 -4.15 35.86
CA ARG A 223 39.49 -4.53 34.44
C ARG A 223 40.87 -4.74 33.81
N SER A 224 41.42 -5.93 34.01
CA SER A 224 42.49 -6.49 33.19
C SER A 224 42.10 -7.91 32.78
N LEU A 225 41.54 -8.08 31.58
CA LEU A 225 41.42 -9.37 30.88
C LEU A 225 41.45 -9.03 29.37
N SER A 226 42.59 -9.24 28.71
CA SER A 226 42.99 -10.45 27.98
C SER A 226 42.30 -10.57 26.62
N VAL A 227 43.13 -10.43 25.58
CA VAL A 227 42.82 -10.60 24.15
C VAL A 227 42.48 -12.08 23.91
N LYS A 228 41.22 -12.37 23.56
CA LYS A 228 40.79 -13.66 23.00
C LYS A 228 39.89 -13.43 21.78
N SER A 229 40.34 -14.02 20.67
CA SER A 229 39.59 -14.58 19.53
C SER A 229 38.40 -13.79 18.94
N LEU A 230 38.57 -13.35 17.68
CA LEU A 230 37.55 -12.76 16.81
C LEU A 230 36.30 -13.64 16.56
N ALA A 231 36.31 -14.92 16.94
CA ALA A 231 35.14 -15.80 16.84
C ALA A 231 34.11 -15.58 17.97
N ASP A 232 34.52 -15.05 19.13
CA ASP A 232 33.64 -14.89 20.30
C ASP A 232 32.80 -13.59 20.25
N ILE A 233 33.12 -12.66 19.36
CA ILE A 233 32.37 -11.41 19.19
C ILE A 233 31.09 -11.62 18.37
N ASN A 234 31.08 -12.57 17.43
CA ASN A 234 29.90 -12.85 16.60
C ASN A 234 28.80 -13.66 17.31
N THR A 235 29.12 -14.37 18.39
CA THR A 235 28.14 -15.20 19.11
C THR A 235 27.54 -14.51 20.34
N ARG A 236 28.16 -13.44 20.86
CA ARG A 236 27.69 -12.75 22.08
C ARG A 236 26.78 -11.53 21.86
N THR A 237 26.56 -11.10 20.62
CA THR A 237 25.62 -10.01 20.28
C THR A 237 24.42 -10.45 19.45
N MET A 238 24.20 -11.77 19.31
CA MET A 238 22.87 -12.29 18.94
C MET A 238 22.01 -12.45 20.19
N GLY A 239 21.74 -11.32 20.87
CA GLY A 239 20.50 -11.24 21.61
C GLY A 239 19.39 -11.54 20.61
N MET A 240 18.47 -12.44 20.97
CA MET A 240 17.34 -12.81 20.12
C MET A 240 16.59 -11.53 19.74
N ASN A 241 16.93 -10.97 18.57
CA ASN A 241 16.15 -9.91 17.97
C ASN A 241 14.84 -10.59 17.65
N ASP A 242 13.75 -10.14 18.26
CA ASP A 242 12.40 -10.69 18.10
C ASP A 242 11.85 -10.53 16.67
N GLY A 243 12.68 -10.00 15.76
CA GLY A 243 12.33 -9.72 14.37
C GLY A 243 11.60 -8.40 14.20
N SER A 244 11.40 -7.62 15.26
CA SER A 244 10.71 -6.33 15.19
C SER A 244 11.55 -5.27 14.47
N ILE A 245 10.86 -4.37 13.76
CA ILE A 245 11.48 -3.22 13.11
C ILE A 245 11.69 -2.12 14.15
N THR A 246 12.94 -1.69 14.35
CA THR A 246 13.25 -0.63 15.32
C THR A 246 12.84 0.78 14.84
N HIS A 247 12.71 0.97 13.52
CA HIS A 247 12.30 2.23 12.89
C HIS A 247 11.23 2.03 11.80
N PRO A 248 9.97 1.71 12.16
CA PRO A 248 8.92 1.35 11.19
C PRO A 248 8.58 2.48 10.21
N GLU A 249 8.59 3.74 10.63
CA GLU A 249 8.36 4.87 9.72
C GLU A 249 9.44 5.00 8.64
N THR A 250 10.70 4.78 9.01
CA THR A 250 11.83 4.80 8.07
C THR A 250 11.75 3.62 7.11
N ALA A 251 11.35 2.44 7.62
CA ALA A 251 11.11 1.26 6.80
C ALA A 251 10.00 1.49 5.78
N LEU A 252 8.83 2.02 6.19
CA LEU A 252 7.72 2.36 5.30
C LEU A 252 8.13 3.37 4.23
N ALA A 253 8.89 4.40 4.60
CA ALA A 253 9.45 5.37 3.65
C ALA A 253 10.37 4.70 2.61
N GLY A 254 11.24 3.77 3.05
CA GLY A 254 12.08 2.99 2.16
C GLY A 254 11.26 2.12 1.21
N LEU A 255 10.26 1.40 1.73
CA LEU A 255 9.34 0.56 0.95
C LEU A 255 8.55 1.36 -0.07
N ARG A 256 8.10 2.57 0.29
CA ARG A 256 7.44 3.53 -0.61
C ARG A 256 8.34 3.86 -1.81
N VAL A 257 9.63 4.13 -1.58
CA VAL A 257 10.61 4.34 -2.66
C VAL A 257 10.80 3.08 -3.49
N MET A 258 10.93 1.91 -2.86
CA MET A 258 11.12 0.65 -3.59
C MET A 258 9.93 0.27 -4.48
N SER A 259 8.72 0.55 -4.00
CA SER A 259 7.46 0.31 -4.73
C SER A 259 7.33 1.10 -6.03
N ILE A 260 8.22 2.07 -6.27
CA ILE A 260 8.25 2.84 -7.52
C ILE A 260 8.53 1.91 -8.70
N ASP A 261 9.61 1.13 -8.62
CA ASP A 261 10.12 0.35 -9.75
C ASP A 261 9.83 -1.15 -9.61
N HIS A 262 9.38 -1.58 -8.45
CA HIS A 262 9.24 -3.00 -8.14
C HIS A 262 7.80 -3.43 -8.02
N TYR A 263 7.58 -4.71 -8.31
CA TYR A 263 6.32 -5.40 -8.16
C TYR A 263 6.49 -6.58 -7.22
N ILE A 264 5.43 -6.91 -6.49
CA ILE A 264 5.41 -8.02 -5.55
C ILE A 264 4.18 -8.89 -5.77
N ASN A 265 4.18 -10.10 -5.20
CA ASN A 265 2.97 -10.91 -5.08
C ASN A 265 2.42 -10.88 -3.64
N CYS A 266 1.23 -11.44 -3.43
CA CYS A 266 0.59 -11.51 -2.11
C CYS A 266 1.43 -12.30 -1.08
N LYS A 267 2.21 -13.31 -1.50
CA LYS A 267 3.12 -14.05 -0.60
C LYS A 267 4.20 -13.13 -0.04
N HIS A 268 4.82 -12.29 -0.87
CA HIS A 268 5.80 -11.30 -0.44
C HIS A 268 5.18 -10.26 0.51
N LEU A 269 3.97 -9.80 0.21
CA LEU A 269 3.30 -8.81 1.05
C LEU A 269 2.95 -9.36 2.45
N ILE A 270 2.57 -10.63 2.55
CA ILE A 270 2.38 -11.32 3.84
C ILE A 270 3.67 -11.30 4.66
N ARG A 271 4.82 -11.61 4.04
CA ARG A 271 6.12 -11.60 4.71
C ARG A 271 6.52 -10.20 5.20
N LEU A 272 6.20 -9.16 4.44
CA LEU A 272 6.40 -7.78 4.89
C LEU A 272 5.45 -7.41 6.04
N LEU A 273 4.18 -7.82 5.97
CA LEU A 273 3.19 -7.55 7.02
C LEU A 273 3.60 -8.13 8.37
N GLU A 274 4.23 -9.31 8.38
CA GLU A 274 4.79 -9.93 9.60
C GLU A 274 5.71 -8.99 10.39
N LEU A 275 6.35 -8.02 9.73
CA LEU A 275 7.24 -7.06 10.38
C LEU A 275 6.52 -5.84 11.00
N PHE A 276 5.23 -5.64 10.71
CA PHE A 276 4.46 -4.47 11.12
C PHE A 276 3.19 -4.81 11.92
N GLN A 277 2.98 -6.07 12.30
CA GLN A 277 1.72 -6.57 12.88
C GLN A 277 1.31 -5.85 14.18
N ASP A 278 2.27 -5.29 14.92
CA ASP A 278 2.01 -4.60 16.18
C ASP A 278 1.33 -3.24 16.00
N ASN A 279 1.16 -2.75 14.77
CA ASN A 279 0.56 -1.44 14.52
C ASN A 279 -0.32 -1.44 13.25
N ASP A 280 -1.63 -1.31 13.45
CA ASP A 280 -2.62 -1.26 12.38
C ASP A 280 -2.35 -0.15 11.36
N ALA A 281 -1.93 1.04 11.80
CA ALA A 281 -1.66 2.16 10.89
C ALA A 281 -0.47 1.86 9.97
N HIS A 282 0.56 1.18 10.48
CA HIS A 282 1.69 0.74 9.65
C HIS A 282 1.30 -0.37 8.68
N CYS A 283 0.49 -1.34 9.12
CA CYS A 283 -0.05 -2.39 8.24
C CYS A 283 -0.88 -1.78 7.09
N ILE A 284 -1.77 -0.83 7.40
CA ILE A 284 -2.58 -0.13 6.40
C ILE A 284 -1.68 0.60 5.40
N GLU A 285 -0.68 1.36 5.87
CA GLU A 285 0.20 2.12 4.98
C GLU A 285 1.05 1.18 4.10
N LEU A 286 1.57 0.08 4.64
CA LEU A 286 2.27 -0.94 3.86
C LEU A 286 1.38 -1.49 2.73
N MET A 287 0.13 -1.81 3.04
CA MET A 287 -0.83 -2.32 2.05
C MET A 287 -1.13 -1.28 0.97
N VAL A 288 -1.31 -0.01 1.35
CA VAL A 288 -1.54 1.10 0.42
C VAL A 288 -0.33 1.33 -0.50
N ILE A 289 0.89 1.30 0.05
CA ILE A 289 2.15 1.43 -0.71
C ILE A 289 2.19 0.43 -1.86
N TRP A 290 1.88 -0.83 -1.57
CA TRP A 290 2.05 -1.92 -2.52
C TRP A 290 0.81 -2.22 -3.35
N TYR A 291 -0.40 -1.71 -3.02
CA TYR A 291 -1.65 -2.09 -3.71
C TYR A 291 -1.59 -1.98 -5.25
N GLY A 292 -1.03 -0.88 -5.75
CA GLY A 292 -0.82 -0.65 -7.20
C GLY A 292 0.24 -1.55 -7.84
N ARG A 293 0.98 -2.32 -7.03
CA ARG A 293 2.16 -3.11 -7.39
C ARG A 293 2.01 -4.61 -7.13
N ILE A 294 0.83 -5.07 -6.71
CA ILE A 294 0.54 -6.49 -6.49
C ILE A 294 0.20 -7.17 -7.82
N LEU A 295 0.96 -8.20 -8.19
CA LEU A 295 0.79 -8.95 -9.44
C LEU A 295 -0.42 -9.89 -9.42
N ASP A 296 -0.72 -10.49 -8.27
CA ASP A 296 -1.77 -11.47 -8.05
C ASP A 296 -2.88 -10.95 -7.12
N ARG A 297 -3.30 -9.71 -7.33
CA ARG A 297 -4.30 -8.97 -6.52
C ARG A 297 -5.58 -9.75 -6.21
N GLY A 298 -5.96 -10.73 -7.03
CA GLY A 298 -7.09 -11.62 -6.73
C GLY A 298 -6.94 -12.42 -5.42
N LYS A 299 -5.73 -12.51 -4.86
CA LYS A 299 -5.43 -13.15 -3.58
C LYS A 299 -5.32 -12.16 -2.40
N ILE A 300 -5.72 -10.91 -2.60
CA ILE A 300 -5.58 -9.88 -1.55
C ILE A 300 -6.30 -10.25 -0.25
N SER A 301 -7.39 -11.03 -0.30
CA SER A 301 -8.07 -11.51 0.90
C SER A 301 -7.20 -12.44 1.76
N GLU A 302 -6.30 -13.23 1.17
CA GLU A 302 -5.31 -14.03 1.92
C GLU A 302 -4.35 -13.15 2.72
N VAL A 303 -4.03 -11.98 2.18
CA VAL A 303 -3.19 -10.97 2.84
C VAL A 303 -3.96 -10.28 3.96
N MET A 304 -5.20 -9.87 3.69
CA MET A 304 -6.06 -9.18 4.66
C MET A 304 -6.36 -10.02 5.90
N LYS A 305 -6.52 -11.34 5.75
CA LYS A 305 -6.69 -12.29 6.88
C LYS A 305 -5.51 -12.31 7.86
N ARG A 306 -4.36 -11.73 7.50
CA ARG A 306 -3.20 -11.58 8.40
C ARG A 306 -3.20 -10.27 9.18
N MET A 307 -4.17 -9.40 8.92
CA MET A 307 -4.33 -8.10 9.57
C MET A 307 -5.45 -8.18 10.62
N SER A 308 -5.39 -7.32 11.64
CA SER A 308 -6.50 -7.14 12.58
C SER A 308 -7.78 -6.66 11.88
N ASN A 309 -8.94 -6.86 12.49
CA ASN A 309 -10.23 -6.38 11.94
C ASN A 309 -10.22 -4.86 11.70
N ALA A 310 -9.65 -4.08 12.63
CA ALA A 310 -9.49 -2.64 12.49
C ALA A 310 -8.58 -2.26 11.30
N ALA A 311 -7.47 -2.97 11.11
CA ALA A 311 -6.59 -2.74 9.97
C ALA A 311 -7.25 -3.15 8.63
N GLN A 312 -8.01 -4.25 8.60
CA GLN A 312 -8.78 -4.67 7.41
C GLN A 312 -9.81 -3.62 7.03
N ALA A 313 -10.61 -3.15 7.99
CA ALA A 313 -11.57 -2.06 7.80
C ALA A 313 -10.89 -0.78 7.31
N GLY A 314 -9.80 -0.38 7.97
CA GLY A 314 -9.03 0.81 7.61
C GLY A 314 -8.48 0.72 6.18
N PHE A 315 -7.88 -0.40 5.80
CA PHE A 315 -7.39 -0.61 4.43
C PHE A 315 -8.53 -0.59 3.40
N GLY A 316 -9.66 -1.25 3.70
CA GLY A 316 -10.86 -1.24 2.87
C GLY A 316 -11.40 0.17 2.65
N GLN A 317 -11.44 1.02 3.68
CA GLN A 317 -11.87 2.42 3.54
C GLN A 317 -10.92 3.25 2.67
N ARG A 318 -9.61 2.98 2.76
CA ARG A 318 -8.55 3.71 2.03
C ARG A 318 -8.57 3.40 0.54
N ILE A 319 -8.67 2.12 0.20
CA ILE A 319 -8.62 1.65 -1.19
C ILE A 319 -10.01 1.59 -1.83
N GLY A 320 -11.06 1.44 -1.03
CA GLY A 320 -12.43 1.20 -1.48
C GLY A 320 -12.79 -0.28 -1.38
N PRO A 321 -13.88 -0.67 -0.68
CA PRO A 321 -14.26 -2.07 -0.50
C PRO A 321 -14.42 -2.84 -1.81
N LEU A 322 -14.93 -2.20 -2.85
CA LEU A 322 -15.15 -2.84 -4.16
C LEU A 322 -13.82 -3.23 -4.84
N ASN A 323 -12.73 -2.52 -4.54
CA ASN A 323 -11.39 -2.75 -5.10
C ASN A 323 -10.65 -3.92 -4.45
N ILE A 324 -11.11 -4.38 -3.29
CA ILE A 324 -10.58 -5.55 -2.56
C ILE A 324 -11.57 -6.73 -2.56
N PHE A 325 -12.80 -6.50 -3.01
CA PHE A 325 -13.84 -7.53 -3.04
C PHE A 325 -13.51 -8.65 -4.03
N ASN A 326 -13.42 -9.88 -3.52
CA ASN A 326 -13.33 -11.09 -4.32
C ASN A 326 -14.53 -11.99 -4.02
N PRO A 327 -15.44 -12.23 -4.97
CA PRO A 327 -16.63 -13.06 -4.73
C PRO A 327 -16.32 -14.53 -4.44
N ASN A 328 -15.10 -15.00 -4.74
CA ASN A 328 -14.67 -16.38 -4.44
C ASN A 328 -13.94 -16.50 -3.10
N ALA A 329 -13.57 -15.38 -2.47
CA ALA A 329 -12.93 -15.33 -1.16
C ALA A 329 -13.34 -14.03 -0.44
N PRO A 330 -14.65 -13.85 -0.16
CA PRO A 330 -15.17 -12.65 0.52
C PRO A 330 -14.97 -12.70 2.04
N ASP A 331 -14.33 -13.75 2.55
CA ASP A 331 -14.22 -14.10 3.96
C ASP A 331 -13.14 -13.28 4.67
N ILE A 332 -13.48 -12.01 4.91
CA ILE A 332 -12.68 -11.02 5.64
C ILE A 332 -13.60 -10.22 6.56
N HIS A 333 -13.00 -9.38 7.40
CA HIS A 333 -13.74 -8.39 8.16
C HIS A 333 -14.18 -7.23 7.26
N TRP A 334 -15.45 -6.85 7.34
CA TRP A 334 -16.03 -5.77 6.55
C TRP A 334 -16.58 -4.68 7.46
N LEU A 335 -16.25 -3.44 7.14
CA LEU A 335 -16.91 -2.26 7.64
C LEU A 335 -17.40 -1.41 6.46
N LEU A 336 -18.73 -1.39 6.27
CA LEU A 336 -19.39 -0.84 5.09
C LEU A 336 -20.40 0.25 5.49
N ARG A 337 -20.18 1.47 5.00
CA ARG A 337 -21.05 2.63 5.20
C ARG A 337 -21.93 2.74 3.96
N LEU A 338 -23.17 2.27 4.07
CA LEU A 338 -24.08 2.09 2.93
C LEU A 338 -24.44 3.40 2.21
N ARG A 339 -24.13 4.56 2.82
CA ARG A 339 -24.27 5.86 2.16
C ARG A 339 -23.36 6.01 0.92
N TYR A 340 -22.24 5.28 0.88
CA TYR A 340 -21.35 5.25 -0.27
C TYR A 340 -21.76 4.13 -1.21
N LYS A 341 -21.93 4.47 -2.50
CA LYS A 341 -22.51 3.55 -3.49
C LYS A 341 -21.71 2.27 -3.69
N ASP A 342 -20.38 2.34 -3.63
CA ASP A 342 -19.52 1.17 -3.81
C ASP A 342 -19.48 0.26 -2.58
N GLU A 343 -19.47 0.82 -1.37
CA GLU A 343 -19.62 0.06 -0.12
C GLU A 343 -21.00 -0.63 -0.05
N CYS A 344 -22.06 0.07 -0.48
CA CYS A 344 -23.42 -0.46 -0.60
C CYS A 344 -23.49 -1.61 -1.63
N GLU A 345 -22.83 -1.48 -2.78
CA GLU A 345 -22.78 -2.54 -3.78
C GLU A 345 -22.03 -3.78 -3.27
N VAL A 346 -20.94 -3.62 -2.52
CA VAL A 346 -20.27 -4.75 -1.86
C VAL A 346 -21.22 -5.45 -0.89
N ALA A 347 -21.94 -4.70 -0.04
CA ALA A 347 -22.92 -5.27 0.88
C ALA A 347 -24.00 -6.07 0.12
N ARG A 348 -24.56 -5.55 -0.97
CA ARG A 348 -25.53 -6.27 -1.81
C ARG A 348 -24.94 -7.55 -2.40
N ARG A 349 -23.68 -7.53 -2.85
CA ARG A 349 -23.02 -8.72 -3.39
C ARG A 349 -22.81 -9.79 -2.32
N LEU A 350 -22.44 -9.40 -1.11
CA LEU A 350 -22.30 -10.30 0.04
C LEU A 350 -23.66 -10.94 0.38
N VAL A 351 -24.74 -10.16 0.46
CA VAL A 351 -26.11 -10.70 0.67
C VAL A 351 -26.49 -11.72 -0.40
N ARG A 352 -26.23 -11.44 -1.69
CA ARG A 352 -26.51 -12.38 -2.78
C ARG A 352 -25.65 -13.65 -2.73
N ILE A 353 -24.47 -13.62 -2.10
CA ILE A 353 -23.63 -14.80 -1.89
C ILE A 353 -24.20 -15.63 -0.74
N ALA A 354 -24.54 -14.99 0.37
CA ALA A 354 -25.17 -15.60 1.54
C ALA A 354 -26.48 -16.32 1.19
N GLN A 355 -27.39 -15.66 0.47
CA GLN A 355 -28.68 -16.23 0.04
C GLN A 355 -28.56 -17.48 -0.85
N LYS A 356 -27.40 -17.73 -1.48
CA LYS A 356 -27.16 -18.93 -2.29
C LYS A 356 -26.74 -20.13 -1.45
N ASP A 357 -26.31 -19.94 -0.21
CA ASP A 357 -25.93 -21.01 0.71
C ASP A 357 -26.65 -20.82 2.04
N THR A 358 -27.90 -21.29 2.08
CA THR A 358 -28.76 -21.22 3.27
C THR A 358 -28.26 -22.10 4.42
N ASN A 359 -27.20 -22.90 4.24
CA ASN A 359 -26.71 -23.82 5.26
C ASN A 359 -25.71 -23.17 6.23
N THR A 360 -25.18 -21.99 5.89
CA THR A 360 -24.20 -21.30 6.73
C THR A 360 -24.66 -19.88 7.03
N ASN A 361 -24.49 -19.48 8.29
CA ASN A 361 -24.59 -18.07 8.66
C ASN A 361 -23.29 -17.39 8.24
N SER A 362 -23.35 -16.66 7.13
CA SER A 362 -22.24 -15.94 6.53
C SER A 362 -21.90 -14.65 7.29
N PHE A 363 -22.88 -13.99 7.92
CA PHE A 363 -22.67 -12.74 8.67
C PHE A 363 -22.45 -13.02 10.16
N ASN A 364 -21.19 -13.08 10.59
CA ASN A 364 -20.81 -13.22 12.00
C ASN A 364 -20.53 -11.87 12.66
N ASP A 365 -20.82 -11.79 13.96
CA ASP A 365 -20.60 -10.61 14.79
C ASP A 365 -21.16 -9.31 14.18
N LEU A 366 -22.31 -9.44 13.50
CA LEU A 366 -22.92 -8.33 12.78
C LEU A 366 -23.37 -7.22 13.71
N GLN A 367 -22.87 -6.03 13.44
CA GLN A 367 -23.31 -4.77 14.04
C GLN A 367 -23.91 -3.87 12.97
N VAL A 368 -25.01 -3.21 13.33
CA VAL A 368 -25.66 -2.18 12.52
C VAL A 368 -25.66 -0.88 13.31
N ASN A 369 -24.98 0.14 12.78
CA ASN A 369 -24.77 1.43 13.44
C ASN A 369 -24.15 1.26 14.85
N GLY A 370 -23.20 0.33 15.00
CA GLY A 370 -22.52 0.02 16.27
C GLY A 370 -23.37 -0.77 17.27
N ARG A 371 -24.58 -1.20 16.89
CA ARG A 371 -25.44 -2.03 17.73
C ARG A 371 -25.35 -3.48 17.27
N GLN A 372 -25.00 -4.38 18.19
CA GLN A 372 -24.96 -5.81 17.93
C GLN A 372 -26.35 -6.31 17.51
N MET A 373 -26.41 -7.00 16.38
CA MET A 373 -27.62 -7.64 15.91
C MET A 373 -27.70 -9.08 16.43
N PRO A 374 -28.89 -9.59 16.74
CA PRO A 374 -29.09 -11.01 16.95
C PRO A 374 -28.78 -11.76 15.65
N ARG A 375 -28.66 -13.09 15.75
CA ARG A 375 -28.53 -13.94 14.56
C ARG A 375 -29.72 -13.70 13.63
N ILE A 376 -29.43 -13.28 12.40
CA ILE A 376 -30.42 -12.99 11.37
C ILE A 376 -30.55 -14.16 10.41
N THR A 377 -31.74 -14.32 9.83
CA THR A 377 -31.96 -15.29 8.76
C THR A 377 -31.45 -14.72 7.45
N GLU A 378 -30.64 -15.47 6.71
CA GLU A 378 -30.03 -15.03 5.45
C GLU A 378 -30.94 -15.31 4.23
N ASP A 379 -32.20 -14.87 4.32
CA ASP A 379 -33.23 -15.05 3.30
C ASP A 379 -33.42 -13.79 2.43
N GLU A 380 -34.51 -13.73 1.66
CA GLU A 380 -34.87 -12.59 0.80
C GLU A 380 -35.05 -11.27 1.57
N SER A 381 -35.36 -11.33 2.87
CA SER A 381 -35.54 -10.16 3.73
C SER A 381 -34.23 -9.57 4.26
N LEU A 382 -33.12 -10.31 4.17
CA LEU A 382 -31.81 -9.92 4.72
C LEU A 382 -31.40 -8.50 4.29
N TRP A 383 -31.54 -8.16 3.01
CA TRP A 383 -31.19 -6.84 2.53
C TRP A 383 -32.06 -5.73 3.14
N ALA A 384 -33.37 -5.98 3.32
CA ALA A 384 -34.28 -5.00 3.92
C ALA A 384 -33.88 -4.73 5.38
N VAL A 385 -33.49 -5.76 6.13
CA VAL A 385 -32.99 -5.62 7.50
C VAL A 385 -31.70 -4.81 7.54
N LEU A 386 -30.69 -5.17 6.74
CA LEU A 386 -29.40 -4.48 6.73
C LEU A 386 -29.49 -3.02 6.26
N SER A 387 -30.34 -2.75 5.28
CA SER A 387 -30.54 -1.40 4.75
C SER A 387 -31.45 -0.53 5.61
N GLY A 388 -32.15 -1.09 6.61
CA GLY A 388 -33.08 -0.35 7.45
C GLY A 388 -34.42 -0.05 6.77
N HIS A 389 -34.91 -0.96 5.93
CA HIS A 389 -36.18 -0.83 5.18
C HIS A 389 -36.28 0.44 4.33
N VAL A 390 -35.15 0.88 3.79
CA VAL A 390 -35.09 2.06 2.93
C VAL A 390 -35.84 1.77 1.62
N MET A 391 -36.70 2.71 1.21
CA MET A 391 -37.50 2.60 -0.01
C MET A 391 -36.63 2.41 -1.25
N GLU A 392 -37.16 1.73 -2.27
CA GLU A 392 -36.45 1.54 -3.53
C GLU A 392 -36.04 2.89 -4.13
N GLY A 393 -34.76 3.02 -4.51
CA GLY A 393 -34.18 4.27 -5.04
C GLY A 393 -33.57 5.20 -3.99
N MET A 394 -33.85 5.03 -2.69
CA MET A 394 -33.18 5.79 -1.64
C MET A 394 -31.83 5.14 -1.24
N THR A 395 -30.85 5.97 -0.90
CA THR A 395 -29.53 5.51 -0.46
C THR A 395 -29.58 5.17 1.03
N PRO A 396 -29.31 3.91 1.43
CA PRO A 396 -29.27 3.54 2.84
C PRO A 396 -28.12 4.26 3.56
N THR A 397 -28.30 4.61 4.83
CA THR A 397 -27.28 5.34 5.62
C THR A 397 -26.61 4.50 6.68
N ASN A 398 -27.03 3.24 6.86
CA ASN A 398 -26.49 2.36 7.89
C ASN A 398 -24.99 2.10 7.71
N VAL A 399 -24.31 1.87 8.83
CA VAL A 399 -22.96 1.34 8.89
C VAL A 399 -23.05 -0.11 9.33
N LEU A 400 -22.54 -1.01 8.50
CA LEU A 400 -22.46 -2.45 8.78
C LEU A 400 -21.03 -2.80 9.18
N GLU A 401 -20.87 -3.57 10.24
CA GLU A 401 -19.58 -4.14 10.65
C GLU A 401 -19.78 -5.62 10.97
N PHE A 402 -19.00 -6.51 10.36
CA PHE A 402 -19.15 -7.95 10.52
C PHE A 402 -17.94 -8.72 10.01
N ASP A 403 -17.77 -9.95 10.49
CA ASP A 403 -16.88 -10.94 9.90
C ASP A 403 -17.69 -11.80 8.91
N TYR A 404 -17.26 -11.80 7.64
CA TYR A 404 -17.92 -12.62 6.64
C TYR A 404 -17.30 -14.01 6.60
N MET A 405 -18.13 -15.05 6.63
CA MET A 405 -17.70 -16.43 6.58
C MET A 405 -18.30 -17.11 5.34
N ILE A 406 -17.54 -18.03 4.76
CA ILE A 406 -18.02 -18.90 3.69
C ILE A 406 -17.97 -20.35 4.14
N SER A 407 -18.89 -21.16 3.63
CA SER A 407 -18.84 -22.61 3.86
C SER A 407 -17.65 -23.22 3.11
N LYS A 408 -17.11 -24.34 3.64
CA LYS A 408 -16.07 -25.11 2.92
C LYS A 408 -16.53 -25.52 1.51
N GLN A 409 -17.83 -25.78 1.35
CA GLN A 409 -18.41 -26.11 0.05
C GLN A 409 -18.36 -24.90 -0.92
N GLN A 410 -18.68 -23.69 -0.45
CA GLN A 410 -18.54 -22.47 -1.23
C GLN A 410 -17.09 -22.21 -1.63
N GLU A 411 -16.14 -22.41 -0.71
CA GLU A 411 -14.71 -22.27 -0.98
C GLU A 411 -14.26 -23.22 -2.11
N GLN A 412 -14.63 -24.50 -2.01
CA GLN A 412 -14.35 -25.51 -3.06
C GLN A 412 -14.99 -25.14 -4.40
N ASN A 413 -16.25 -24.69 -4.39
CA ASN A 413 -16.97 -24.26 -5.58
C ASN A 413 -16.31 -23.01 -6.22
N GLY A 414 -15.84 -22.06 -5.41
CA GLY A 414 -15.09 -20.89 -5.85
C GLY A 414 -13.76 -21.26 -6.51
N ALA A 415 -13.00 -22.15 -5.87
CA ALA A 415 -11.74 -22.68 -6.41
C ALA A 415 -11.96 -23.39 -7.75
N ALA A 416 -12.99 -24.24 -7.86
CA ALA A 416 -13.34 -24.93 -9.09
C ALA A 416 -13.69 -23.94 -10.23
N LYS A 417 -14.51 -22.91 -9.95
CA LYS A 417 -14.85 -21.86 -10.93
C LYS A 417 -13.62 -21.09 -11.39
N LEU A 418 -12.69 -20.78 -10.49
CA LEU A 418 -11.44 -20.09 -10.81
C LEU A 418 -10.57 -20.94 -11.73
N ILE A 419 -10.38 -22.22 -11.42
CA ILE A 419 -9.63 -23.18 -12.25
C ILE A 419 -10.26 -23.29 -13.64
N GLN A 420 -11.58 -23.46 -13.72
CA GLN A 420 -12.30 -23.52 -15.00
C GLN A 420 -12.11 -22.24 -15.83
N THR A 421 -12.16 -21.07 -15.19
CA THR A 421 -11.96 -19.78 -15.85
C THR A 421 -10.54 -19.62 -16.39
N ARG A 422 -9.53 -19.94 -15.57
CA ARG A 422 -8.11 -19.93 -15.96
C ARG A 422 -7.84 -20.91 -17.11
N PHE A 423 -8.42 -22.11 -17.05
CA PHE A 423 -8.30 -23.10 -18.11
C PHE A 423 -8.92 -22.62 -19.42
N ARG A 424 -10.11 -22.00 -19.37
CA ARG A 424 -10.74 -21.38 -20.55
C ARG A 424 -9.88 -20.28 -21.16
N GLN A 425 -9.28 -19.41 -20.33
CA GLN A 425 -8.37 -18.35 -20.79
C GLN A 425 -7.09 -18.92 -21.43
N TYR A 426 -6.49 -19.93 -20.80
CA TYR A 426 -5.35 -20.65 -21.34
C TYR A 426 -5.67 -21.26 -22.71
N LYS A 427 -6.80 -21.97 -22.82
CA LYS A 427 -7.28 -22.56 -24.08
C LYS A 427 -7.43 -21.50 -25.18
N LYS A 428 -8.03 -20.34 -24.86
CA LYS A 428 -8.14 -19.21 -25.81
C LYS A 428 -6.75 -18.71 -26.26
N ARG A 429 -5.80 -18.54 -25.35
CA ARG A 429 -4.42 -18.12 -25.69
C ARG A 429 -3.69 -19.15 -26.56
N MET A 430 -3.84 -20.43 -26.25
CA MET A 430 -3.22 -21.51 -27.02
C MET A 430 -3.84 -21.69 -28.41
N GLN A 431 -5.15 -21.42 -28.55
CA GLN A 431 -5.82 -21.33 -29.86
C GLN A 431 -5.32 -20.13 -30.67
N ALA A 432 -5.14 -18.96 -30.05
CA ALA A 432 -4.59 -17.78 -30.71
C ALA A 432 -3.15 -17.98 -31.21
N LYS A 433 -2.35 -18.80 -30.51
CA LYS A 433 -1.00 -19.21 -30.93
C LYS A 433 -0.97 -20.33 -31.98
N GLY A 434 -2.12 -20.84 -32.41
CA GLY A 434 -2.20 -21.95 -33.37
C GLY A 434 -1.79 -23.32 -32.81
N ILE A 435 -1.51 -23.43 -31.51
CA ILE A 435 -1.03 -24.68 -30.89
C ILE A 435 -2.18 -25.69 -30.76
N PHE A 436 -3.37 -25.23 -30.39
CA PHE A 436 -4.57 -26.03 -30.62
C PHE A 436 -4.97 -25.85 -32.07
N GLY A 437 -4.48 -26.76 -32.92
CA GLY A 437 -4.81 -26.79 -34.34
C GLY A 437 -6.29 -26.52 -34.53
N LYS A 438 -6.63 -25.57 -35.42
CA LYS A 438 -8.02 -25.37 -35.86
C LYS A 438 -8.52 -26.77 -36.17
N LYS A 439 -9.49 -27.28 -35.39
CA LYS A 439 -10.16 -28.53 -35.74
C LYS A 439 -10.53 -28.33 -37.20
N LYS A 440 -9.87 -29.05 -38.12
CA LYS A 440 -10.27 -29.07 -39.52
C LYS A 440 -11.76 -29.32 -39.44
N LYS A 441 -12.58 -28.35 -39.86
CA LYS A 441 -13.99 -28.61 -40.10
C LYS A 441 -13.94 -29.82 -41.02
N LYS A 442 -14.21 -31.02 -40.49
CA LYS A 442 -14.47 -32.18 -41.32
C LYS A 442 -15.61 -31.67 -42.18
N ASN A 443 -15.36 -31.52 -43.48
CA ASN A 443 -16.40 -31.25 -44.46
C ASN A 443 -17.50 -32.26 -44.12
N MET A 444 -18.63 -31.77 -43.59
CA MET A 444 -19.79 -32.63 -43.46
C MET A 444 -20.08 -33.08 -44.88
N PRO A 445 -20.23 -34.39 -45.13
CA PRO A 445 -20.61 -34.87 -46.45
C PRO A 445 -21.87 -34.12 -46.87
N ALA A 446 -21.83 -33.54 -48.08
CA ALA A 446 -22.99 -32.89 -48.67
C ALA A 446 -24.18 -33.85 -48.55
N LYS A 447 -25.32 -33.35 -48.06
CA LYS A 447 -26.57 -34.10 -48.00
C LYS A 447 -26.80 -34.72 -49.39
N LEU A 448 -26.88 -36.05 -49.44
CA LEU A 448 -27.30 -36.77 -50.63
C LEU A 448 -28.68 -36.22 -51.07
N PRO A 449 -28.89 -35.98 -52.37
CA PRO A 449 -30.19 -35.58 -52.87
C PRO A 449 -31.18 -36.70 -52.60
N SER A 450 -32.31 -36.33 -52.00
CA SER A 450 -33.50 -37.17 -51.86
C SER A 450 -33.97 -37.59 -53.25
N GLN A 451 -33.97 -38.90 -53.51
CA GLN A 451 -34.60 -39.49 -54.69
C GLN A 451 -36.12 -39.60 -54.45
N GLU A 452 -36.90 -39.05 -55.39
CA GLU A 452 -38.30 -39.41 -55.67
C GLU A 452 -38.36 -40.66 -56.56
#